data_AF-A0A2V7WX70-F1
#
_entry.id   AF-A0A2V7WX70-F1
#
_cell.length_a   1.000
_cell.length_b   1.000
_cell.length_c   1.000
_cell.angle_alpha   90.00
_cell.angle_beta   90.00
_cell.angle_gamma   90.00
#
_symmetry.space_group_name_H-M   'P 1'
#
loop_
_entity.id
_entity.type
_entity.pdbx_description
1 polymer ?
#
loop_
_entity_poly.entity_id
_entity_poly.type
_entity_poly.pdbx_seq_one_letter_code
_entity_poly.pdbx_strand_id
1 'polypeptide(L)'
;MSLIDASRVRKILSSTVGPVPWYWETFPSVHSQSGQKFIWQHHGTEGPVAHLVTLGLEQEPDKIRLALNTYCRPFSLSPNALGIWCPEGRSIRLACFDPDQLKSFDVAEVAGWFKQSSDRIYAATAPIADFETPLALGPGTHKIAVPAELAGVDELIVPTSYKAMSNDEPAFALFIFYLHAGLVEVLPQKWFTAAQYRVGQQWITRAARDPESQRIVGECFGAGTFLLEEDGCRLAEWIERST
;
A
#
# COMPACT_ATOMS: atom_id res chain seq x y z
N MET A 1 -25.06 -17.13 -8.27
CA MET A 1 -25.32 -15.70 -7.95
C MET A 1 -24.08 -15.20 -7.26
N SER A 2 -23.46 -14.12 -7.76
CA SER A 2 -22.30 -13.54 -7.08
C SER A 2 -22.72 -13.09 -5.68
N LEU A 3 -21.86 -13.35 -4.70
CA LEU A 3 -22.15 -13.09 -3.29
C LEU A 3 -22.13 -11.59 -2.98
N ILE A 4 -21.62 -10.76 -3.90
CA ILE A 4 -21.51 -9.31 -3.79
C ILE A 4 -21.78 -8.67 -5.16
N ASP A 5 -22.45 -7.51 -5.18
CA ASP A 5 -22.63 -6.72 -6.40
C ASP A 5 -21.28 -6.20 -6.94
N ALA A 6 -20.97 -6.49 -8.20
CA ALA A 6 -19.76 -6.04 -8.88
C ALA A 6 -19.62 -4.50 -8.87
N SER A 7 -20.73 -3.75 -8.94
CA SER A 7 -20.72 -2.29 -8.83
C SER A 7 -20.16 -1.81 -7.49
N ARG A 8 -20.57 -2.47 -6.40
CA ARG A 8 -20.08 -2.19 -5.05
C ARG A 8 -18.58 -2.47 -4.95
N VAL A 9 -18.12 -3.60 -5.49
CA VAL A 9 -16.69 -3.95 -5.46
C VAL A 9 -15.85 -2.93 -6.22
N ARG A 10 -16.28 -2.51 -7.42
CA ARG A 10 -15.59 -1.46 -8.17
C ARG A 10 -15.49 -0.17 -7.38
N LYS A 11 -16.56 0.22 -6.68
CA LYS A 11 -16.56 1.41 -5.81
C LYS A 11 -15.52 1.27 -4.69
N ILE A 12 -15.51 0.15 -3.97
CA ILE A 12 -14.54 -0.11 -2.89
C ILE A 12 -13.10 -0.03 -3.43
N LEU A 13 -12.82 -0.70 -4.55
CA LEU A 13 -11.48 -0.73 -5.12
C LEU A 13 -11.05 0.61 -5.71
N SER A 14 -11.96 1.40 -6.28
CA SER A 14 -11.66 2.75 -6.76
C SER A 14 -11.18 3.69 -5.65
N SER A 15 -11.64 3.49 -4.41
CA SER A 15 -11.19 4.22 -3.23
C SER A 15 -10.04 3.52 -2.47
N THR A 16 -9.62 2.33 -2.90
CA THR A 16 -8.53 1.61 -2.25
C THR A 16 -7.20 2.01 -2.88
N VAL A 17 -6.24 2.36 -2.03
CA VAL A 17 -4.91 2.81 -2.46
C VAL A 17 -4.10 1.64 -3.04
N GLY A 18 -3.58 1.81 -4.25
CA GLY A 18 -2.67 0.86 -4.88
C GLY A 18 -1.21 1.36 -4.91
N PRO A 19 -0.27 0.53 -5.39
CA PRO A 19 1.15 0.90 -5.40
C PRO A 19 1.48 2.02 -6.39
N VAL A 20 2.44 2.87 -6.02
CA VAL A 20 3.19 3.71 -6.96
C VAL A 20 3.87 2.84 -8.04
N PRO A 21 3.95 3.33 -9.30
CA PRO A 21 3.28 4.52 -9.83
C PRO A 21 1.86 4.25 -10.33
N TRP A 22 1.49 2.99 -10.54
CA TRP A 22 0.34 2.60 -11.35
C TRP A 22 -1.02 3.01 -10.78
N TYR A 23 -1.10 3.33 -9.49
CA TYR A 23 -2.35 3.65 -8.79
C TYR A 23 -2.31 5.01 -8.07
N TRP A 24 -1.43 5.92 -8.49
CA TRP A 24 -1.23 7.21 -7.83
C TRP A 24 -2.51 8.05 -7.70
N GLU A 25 -3.46 7.91 -8.64
CA GLU A 25 -4.76 8.62 -8.62
C GLU A 25 -5.66 8.20 -7.46
N THR A 26 -5.38 7.05 -6.83
CA THR A 26 -6.14 6.56 -5.67
C THR A 26 -5.65 7.09 -4.33
N PHE A 27 -4.63 7.95 -4.35
CA PHE A 27 -3.99 8.41 -3.12
C PHE A 27 -4.90 9.34 -2.34
N PRO A 28 -4.87 9.26 -1.00
CA PRO A 28 -5.69 10.14 -0.19
C PRO A 28 -5.29 11.60 -0.41
N SER A 29 -6.28 12.49 -0.27
CA SER A 29 -6.01 13.92 -0.16
C SER A 29 -5.21 14.19 1.11
N VAL A 30 -4.24 15.09 1.02
CA VAL A 30 -3.37 15.45 2.15
C VAL A 30 -3.58 16.93 2.48
N HIS A 31 -4.01 17.17 3.71
CA HIS A 31 -4.12 18.50 4.30
C HIS A 31 -3.30 18.51 5.58
N SER A 32 -2.58 19.59 5.81
CA SER A 32 -1.87 19.77 7.07
C SER A 32 -2.79 20.34 8.15
N GLN A 33 -2.31 20.35 9.40
CA GLN A 33 -3.06 20.94 10.51
C GLN A 33 -3.22 22.45 10.34
N SER A 34 -2.25 23.12 9.71
CA SER A 34 -2.35 24.54 9.33
C SER A 34 -3.31 24.83 8.17
N GLY A 35 -3.94 23.79 7.59
CA GLY A 35 -4.89 23.92 6.50
C GLY A 35 -4.25 24.01 5.11
N GLN A 36 -2.95 23.77 5.00
CA GLN A 36 -2.28 23.74 3.70
C GLN A 36 -2.66 22.47 2.94
N LYS A 37 -2.94 22.63 1.64
CA LYS A 37 -3.28 21.53 0.75
C LYS A 37 -2.04 21.04 0.00
N PHE A 38 -1.84 19.73 0.02
CA PHE A 38 -0.77 19.06 -0.69
C PHE A 38 -1.34 18.27 -1.88
N ILE A 39 -0.57 18.20 -2.96
CA ILE A 39 -0.97 17.54 -4.20
C ILE A 39 0.07 16.48 -4.58
N TRP A 40 -0.44 15.30 -4.93
CA TRP A 40 0.33 14.22 -5.53
C TRP A 40 0.51 14.47 -7.02
N GLN A 41 1.74 14.30 -7.52
CA GLN A 41 2.09 14.45 -8.93
C GLN A 41 2.85 13.22 -9.41
N HIS A 42 2.41 12.64 -10.52
CA HIS A 42 3.13 11.60 -11.25
C HIS A 42 4.00 12.23 -12.34
N HIS A 43 5.29 11.88 -12.38
CA HIS A 43 6.28 12.47 -13.30
C HIS A 43 6.37 11.76 -14.66
N GLY A 44 5.40 10.92 -15.01
CA GLY A 44 5.38 10.22 -16.29
C GLY A 44 6.41 9.09 -16.37
N THR A 45 6.78 8.69 -17.59
CA THR A 45 7.66 7.53 -17.84
C THR A 45 9.03 7.91 -18.40
N GLU A 46 9.29 9.21 -18.56
CA GLU A 46 10.51 9.75 -19.18
C GLU A 46 11.16 10.81 -18.29
N GLY A 47 12.44 11.09 -18.55
CA GLY A 47 13.20 12.10 -17.82
C GLY A 47 13.82 11.60 -16.50
N PRO A 48 14.49 12.51 -15.78
CA PRO A 48 15.32 12.15 -14.61
C PRO A 48 14.50 11.65 -13.42
N VAL A 49 13.23 12.01 -13.30
CA VAL A 49 12.33 11.59 -12.21
C VAL A 49 11.20 10.69 -12.68
N ALA A 50 11.38 10.02 -13.83
CA ALA A 50 10.42 9.09 -14.39
C ALA A 50 9.92 8.09 -13.33
N HIS A 51 8.60 7.84 -13.37
CA HIS A 51 7.86 6.92 -12.51
C HIS A 51 7.82 7.26 -11.02
N LEU A 52 8.44 8.37 -10.59
CA LEU A 52 8.26 8.86 -9.24
C LEU A 52 6.88 9.50 -9.09
N VAL A 53 6.31 9.35 -7.90
CA VAL A 53 5.14 10.11 -7.47
C VAL A 53 5.57 10.99 -6.31
N THR A 54 5.35 12.30 -6.43
CA THR A 54 5.83 13.28 -5.45
C THR A 54 4.68 14.02 -4.81
N LEU A 55 4.88 14.45 -3.57
CA LEU A 55 3.98 15.34 -2.85
C LEU A 55 4.63 16.73 -2.75
N GLY A 56 3.86 17.77 -3.08
CA GLY A 56 4.23 19.17 -2.89
C GLY A 56 3.04 19.98 -2.39
N LEU A 57 3.28 21.24 -2.02
CA LEU A 57 2.19 22.17 -1.71
C LEU A 57 1.51 22.62 -3.01
N GLU A 58 0.18 22.75 -3.00
CA GLU A 58 -0.57 23.27 -4.16
C GLU A 58 -0.08 24.66 -4.60
N GLN A 59 0.34 25.47 -3.63
CA GLN A 59 0.80 26.85 -3.84
C GLN A 59 2.28 26.95 -4.28
N GLU A 60 3.04 25.85 -4.16
CA GLU A 60 4.46 25.77 -4.51
C GLU A 60 4.72 24.52 -5.39
N PRO A 61 4.14 24.45 -6.61
CA PRO A 61 4.15 23.23 -7.42
C PRO A 61 5.55 22.73 -7.80
N ASP A 62 6.54 23.63 -7.85
CA ASP A 62 7.92 23.27 -8.19
C ASP A 62 8.73 22.74 -7.00
N LYS A 63 8.18 22.76 -5.77
CA LYS A 63 8.88 22.33 -4.56
C LYS A 63 8.36 20.99 -4.05
N ILE A 64 9.16 19.95 -4.27
CA ILE A 64 8.87 18.61 -3.77
C ILE A 64 9.19 18.52 -2.28
N ARG A 65 8.35 17.80 -1.54
CA ARG A 65 8.49 17.58 -0.09
C ARG A 65 8.56 16.11 0.32
N LEU A 66 8.03 15.24 -0.53
CA LEU A 66 8.10 13.80 -0.40
C LEU A 66 8.14 13.19 -1.79
N ALA A 67 9.01 12.20 -2.00
CA ALA A 67 9.05 11.41 -3.22
C ALA A 67 8.85 9.93 -2.89
N LEU A 68 8.01 9.27 -3.68
CA LEU A 68 7.70 7.86 -3.58
C LEU A 68 8.19 7.12 -4.81
N ASN A 69 8.90 6.02 -4.57
CA ASN A 69 9.29 5.04 -5.57
C ASN A 69 8.27 3.87 -5.60
N THR A 70 8.53 2.87 -6.43
CA THR A 70 7.66 1.69 -6.62
C THR A 70 7.19 1.05 -5.32
N TYR A 71 5.96 0.54 -5.35
CA TYR A 71 5.32 -0.21 -4.26
C TYR A 71 4.98 0.57 -2.98
N CYS A 72 5.29 1.86 -2.91
CA CYS A 72 4.78 2.74 -1.86
C CYS A 72 3.27 2.92 -1.97
N ARG A 73 2.61 2.97 -0.82
CA ARG A 73 1.18 3.23 -0.68
C ARG A 73 0.93 4.20 0.48
N PRO A 74 0.53 5.44 0.19
CA PRO A 74 0.14 6.38 1.23
C PRO A 74 -1.23 6.01 1.83
N PHE A 75 -1.43 6.33 3.11
CA PHE A 75 -2.70 6.22 3.80
C PHE A 75 -2.88 7.40 4.74
N SER A 76 -4.13 7.80 4.97
CA SER A 76 -4.45 8.91 5.87
C SER A 76 -4.41 8.46 7.33
N LEU A 77 -3.90 9.34 8.19
CA LEU A 77 -3.96 9.21 9.64
C LEU A 77 -4.72 10.39 10.22
N SER A 78 -5.71 10.11 11.06
CA SER A 78 -6.47 11.17 11.72
C SER A 78 -5.64 11.82 12.85
N PRO A 79 -5.68 13.15 13.03
CA PRO A 79 -6.46 14.11 12.24
C PRO A 79 -5.81 14.54 10.91
N ASN A 80 -4.48 14.70 10.85
CA ASN A 80 -3.81 15.31 9.69
C ASN A 80 -2.40 14.74 9.42
N ALA A 81 -2.15 13.47 9.75
CA ALA A 81 -0.87 12.84 9.48
C ALA A 81 -0.93 12.01 8.19
N LEU A 82 0.22 11.81 7.56
CA LEU A 82 0.38 11.01 6.35
C LEU A 82 1.20 9.77 6.67
N GLY A 83 0.57 8.60 6.56
CA GLY A 83 1.24 7.32 6.61
C GLY A 83 1.66 6.86 5.22
N ILE A 84 2.77 6.12 5.13
CA ILE A 84 3.22 5.47 3.91
C ILE A 84 3.69 4.09 4.31
N TRP A 85 3.21 3.06 3.62
CA TRP A 85 3.80 1.73 3.75
C TRP A 85 4.47 1.29 2.46
N CYS A 86 5.55 0.53 2.61
CA CYS A 86 6.23 -0.13 1.50
C CYS A 86 6.95 -1.41 1.97
N PRO A 87 7.20 -2.37 1.06
CA PRO A 87 8.09 -3.49 1.34
C PRO A 87 9.55 -3.00 1.39
N GLU A 88 10.24 -3.28 2.48
CA GLU A 88 11.63 -2.85 2.74
C GLU A 88 12.48 -4.10 3.03
N GLY A 89 13.17 -4.62 2.02
CA GLY A 89 13.94 -5.86 2.13
C GLY A 89 13.11 -7.06 2.59
N ARG A 90 13.23 -7.44 3.87
CA ARG A 90 12.49 -8.56 4.50
C ARG A 90 11.43 -8.09 5.50
N SER A 91 11.09 -6.81 5.46
CA SER A 91 10.13 -6.15 6.34
C SER A 91 9.04 -5.44 5.54
N ILE A 92 7.94 -5.16 6.21
CA ILE A 92 6.97 -4.15 5.83
C ILE A 92 7.31 -2.92 6.67
N ARG A 93 7.65 -1.81 6.03
CA ARG A 93 7.92 -0.53 6.69
C ARG A 93 6.69 0.34 6.63
N LEU A 94 6.35 0.98 7.75
CA LEU A 94 5.32 2.01 7.88
C LEU A 94 6.00 3.27 8.41
N ALA A 95 6.02 4.32 7.60
CA ALA A 95 6.55 5.63 7.97
C ALA A 95 5.40 6.64 8.09
N CYS A 96 5.38 7.41 9.17
CA CYS A 96 4.40 8.46 9.43
C CYS A 96 5.07 9.83 9.34
N PHE A 97 4.43 10.77 8.65
CA PHE A 97 4.89 12.14 8.49
C PHE A 97 3.83 13.11 8.98
N ASP A 98 4.30 14.19 9.61
CA ASP A 98 3.51 15.41 9.80
C ASP A 98 3.69 16.30 8.56
N PRO A 99 2.63 16.53 7.75
CA PRO A 99 2.72 17.39 6.58
C PRO A 99 3.24 18.80 6.86
N ASP A 100 2.94 19.38 8.03
CA ASP A 100 3.40 20.74 8.40
C ASP A 100 4.93 20.80 8.60
N GLN A 101 5.58 19.66 8.88
CA GLN A 101 7.02 19.58 9.10
C GLN A 101 7.81 19.24 7.84
N LEU A 102 7.15 18.88 6.74
CA LEU A 102 7.82 18.45 5.52
C LEU A 102 8.57 19.61 4.84
N LYS A 103 9.90 19.56 4.92
CA LYS A 103 10.82 20.44 4.20
C LYS A 103 10.83 20.15 2.71
N SER A 104 10.89 21.21 1.91
CA SER A 104 11.13 21.07 0.47
C SER A 104 12.57 20.64 0.19
N PHE A 105 12.76 19.95 -0.93
CA PHE A 105 14.06 19.54 -1.45
C PHE A 105 14.10 19.70 -2.98
N ASP A 106 15.30 19.69 -3.56
CA ASP A 106 15.48 19.90 -4.99
C ASP A 106 15.24 18.62 -5.79
N VAL A 107 14.65 18.73 -6.99
CA VAL A 107 14.39 17.59 -7.89
C VAL A 107 15.66 16.80 -8.20
N ALA A 108 16.81 17.48 -8.25
CA ALA A 108 18.12 16.89 -8.48
C ALA A 108 18.49 15.82 -7.43
N GLU A 109 17.95 15.91 -6.21
CA GLU A 109 18.23 14.95 -5.13
C GLU A 109 17.60 13.57 -5.38
N VAL A 110 16.55 13.50 -6.20
CA VAL A 110 15.84 12.26 -6.56
C VAL A 110 15.97 11.91 -8.05
N ALA A 111 16.83 12.60 -8.79
CA ALA A 111 17.10 12.30 -10.19
C ALA A 111 17.77 10.92 -10.34
N GLY A 112 17.20 10.06 -11.18
CA GLY A 112 17.66 8.68 -11.42
C GLY A 112 17.24 7.67 -10.35
N TRP A 113 16.53 8.09 -9.31
CA TRP A 113 16.27 7.29 -8.11
C TRP A 113 15.47 6.01 -8.38
N PHE A 114 14.55 6.02 -9.36
CA PHE A 114 13.67 4.88 -9.70
C PHE A 114 14.41 3.56 -9.98
N LYS A 115 15.62 3.58 -10.55
CA LYS A 115 16.34 2.36 -10.99
C LYS A 115 17.49 1.92 -10.09
N GLN A 116 17.89 2.71 -9.11
CA GLN A 116 19.15 2.48 -8.38
C GLN A 116 19.03 2.39 -6.86
N SER A 117 17.84 2.60 -6.29
CA SER A 117 17.70 2.64 -4.82
C SER A 117 16.85 1.49 -4.28
N SER A 118 17.33 0.90 -3.18
CA SER A 118 16.53 0.07 -2.29
C SER A 118 15.49 0.90 -1.54
N ASP A 119 15.76 2.18 -1.32
CA ASP A 119 14.91 3.08 -0.57
C ASP A 119 13.72 3.50 -1.43
N ARG A 120 12.54 3.49 -0.82
CA ARG A 120 11.28 3.74 -1.54
C ARG A 120 10.59 5.04 -1.15
N ILE A 121 11.00 5.63 -0.03
CA ILE A 121 10.47 6.87 0.51
C ILE A 121 11.65 7.83 0.67
N TYR A 122 11.55 9.00 0.04
CA TYR A 122 12.53 10.06 0.19
C TYR A 122 11.84 11.34 0.68
N ALA A 123 12.38 11.91 1.75
CA ALA A 123 12.01 13.21 2.29
C ALA A 123 13.23 13.85 2.96
N ALA A 124 13.36 15.18 2.87
CA ALA A 124 14.38 15.93 3.60
C ALA A 124 14.03 16.10 5.11
N THR A 125 12.93 15.49 5.55
CA THR A 125 12.45 15.50 6.93
C THR A 125 12.31 14.05 7.38
N ALA A 126 12.79 13.73 8.58
CA ALA A 126 12.60 12.41 9.15
C ALA A 126 11.12 12.15 9.45
N PRO A 127 10.62 10.91 9.32
CA PRO A 127 9.28 10.56 9.76
C PRO A 127 9.13 10.77 11.27
N ILE A 128 7.94 11.17 11.72
CA ILE A 128 7.59 11.30 13.14
C ILE A 128 7.42 9.94 13.83
N ALA A 129 7.17 8.90 13.05
CA ALA A 129 7.25 7.51 13.48
C ALA A 129 7.71 6.62 12.31
N ASP A 130 8.58 5.67 12.60
CA ASP A 130 9.08 4.68 11.65
C ASP A 130 9.03 3.31 12.31
N PHE A 131 8.31 2.38 11.68
CA PHE A 131 7.98 1.08 12.26
C PHE A 131 8.11 -0.01 11.20
N GLU A 132 8.70 -1.14 11.59
CA GLU A 132 8.86 -2.29 10.71
C GLU A 132 8.25 -3.56 11.31
N THR A 133 7.64 -4.36 10.44
CA THR A 133 7.18 -5.72 10.76
C THR A 133 7.84 -6.73 9.84
N PRO A 134 8.42 -7.84 10.36
CA PRO A 134 9.04 -8.85 9.51
C PRO A 134 8.04 -9.54 8.56
N LEU A 135 8.44 -9.74 7.31
CA LEU A 135 7.68 -10.56 6.33
C LEU A 135 7.71 -12.06 6.64
N ALA A 136 8.57 -12.48 7.58
CA ALA A 136 8.73 -13.88 7.99
C ALA A 136 7.70 -14.35 9.04
N LEU A 137 6.76 -13.49 9.45
CA LEU A 137 5.68 -13.90 10.34
C LEU A 137 4.85 -15.02 9.70
N GLY A 138 4.61 -16.08 10.48
CA GLY A 138 3.78 -17.20 10.06
C GLY A 138 2.29 -16.83 10.00
N PRO A 139 1.44 -17.75 9.49
CA PRO A 139 0.00 -17.51 9.44
C PRO A 139 -0.61 -17.28 10.84
N GLY A 140 -1.59 -16.39 10.94
CA GLY A 140 -2.31 -16.07 12.18
C GLY A 140 -2.02 -14.68 12.75
N THR A 141 -2.47 -14.42 13.97
CA THR A 141 -2.40 -13.10 14.63
C THR A 141 -1.17 -12.97 15.53
N HIS A 142 -0.44 -11.86 15.39
CA HIS A 142 0.78 -11.56 16.12
C HIS A 142 0.68 -10.20 16.82
N LYS A 143 1.31 -10.09 17.98
CA LYS A 143 1.48 -8.80 18.67
C LYS A 143 2.64 -8.03 18.06
N ILE A 144 2.46 -6.73 17.92
CA ILE A 144 3.46 -5.80 17.40
C ILE A 144 3.53 -4.54 18.29
N ALA A 145 4.72 -3.95 18.38
CA ALA A 145 4.93 -2.72 19.13
C ALA A 145 4.69 -1.51 18.21
N VAL A 146 3.45 -1.01 18.19
CA VAL A 146 3.04 0.08 17.30
C VAL A 146 3.35 1.44 17.95
N PRO A 147 4.03 2.37 17.25
CA PRO A 147 4.18 3.76 17.68
C PRO A 147 2.82 4.46 17.88
N ALA A 148 2.74 5.37 18.85
CA ALA A 148 1.48 6.05 19.20
C ALA A 148 0.91 6.85 18.01
N GLU A 149 1.78 7.39 17.16
CA GLU A 149 1.46 8.17 15.97
C GLU A 149 0.68 7.35 14.92
N LEU A 150 0.84 6.02 14.93
CA LEU A 150 0.17 5.10 14.02
C LEU A 150 -1.08 4.45 14.63
N ALA A 151 -1.36 4.66 15.91
CA ALA A 151 -2.46 4.01 16.63
C ALA A 151 -3.85 4.44 16.14
N GLY A 152 -3.95 5.53 15.37
CA GLY A 152 -5.22 6.00 14.78
C GLY A 152 -5.72 5.19 13.58
N VAL A 153 -5.01 4.13 13.17
CA VAL A 153 -5.46 3.25 12.07
C VAL A 153 -6.18 2.03 12.63
N ASP A 154 -7.47 1.94 12.29
CA ASP A 154 -8.30 0.79 12.66
C ASP A 154 -7.85 -0.48 11.92
N GLU A 155 -7.74 -0.39 10.59
CA GLU A 155 -7.32 -1.49 9.72
C GLU A 155 -6.49 -0.97 8.54
N LEU A 156 -5.37 -1.64 8.26
CA LEU A 156 -4.58 -1.46 7.04
C LEU A 156 -4.25 -2.82 6.43
N ILE A 157 -4.77 -3.10 5.24
CA ILE A 157 -4.50 -4.34 4.51
C ILE A 157 -3.29 -4.14 3.60
N VAL A 158 -2.25 -4.93 3.85
CA VAL A 158 -0.96 -4.87 3.17
C VAL A 158 -0.76 -6.14 2.33
N PRO A 159 -1.12 -6.14 1.03
CA PRO A 159 -0.78 -7.22 0.12
C PRO A 159 0.72 -7.19 -0.22
N THR A 160 1.42 -8.28 0.09
CA THR A 160 2.86 -8.39 -0.16
C THR A 160 3.27 -9.82 -0.45
N SER A 161 4.44 -9.98 -1.06
CA SER A 161 5.05 -11.28 -1.32
C SER A 161 5.24 -12.06 -0.02
N TYR A 162 5.01 -13.36 -0.09
CA TYR A 162 5.13 -14.28 1.03
C TYR A 162 6.17 -15.36 0.72
N LYS A 163 6.93 -15.79 1.73
CA LYS A 163 8.04 -16.72 1.54
C LYS A 163 7.50 -18.14 1.30
N ALA A 164 7.24 -18.47 0.04
CA ALA A 164 6.94 -19.83 -0.41
C ALA A 164 8.23 -20.68 -0.45
N MET A 165 8.18 -21.88 0.14
CA MET A 165 9.27 -22.86 0.11
C MET A 165 9.12 -23.87 -1.04
N SER A 166 7.95 -23.90 -1.69
CA SER A 166 7.63 -24.74 -2.85
C SER A 166 6.64 -24.05 -3.79
N ASN A 167 6.45 -24.59 -5.00
CA ASN A 167 5.57 -23.98 -6.01
C ASN A 167 4.08 -24.04 -5.64
N ASP A 168 3.69 -24.97 -4.76
CA ASP A 168 2.31 -25.17 -4.30
C ASP A 168 1.99 -24.35 -3.04
N GLU A 169 2.99 -23.69 -2.46
CA GLU A 169 2.79 -22.80 -1.33
C GLU A 169 2.33 -21.39 -1.76
N PRO A 170 1.62 -20.66 -0.88
CA PRO A 170 1.20 -19.29 -1.14
C PRO A 170 2.40 -18.38 -1.43
N ALA A 171 2.39 -17.74 -2.60
CA ALA A 171 3.42 -16.76 -2.98
C ALA A 171 3.11 -15.34 -2.49
N PHE A 172 1.89 -15.10 -1.99
CA PHE A 172 1.41 -13.84 -1.47
C PHE A 172 0.66 -14.03 -0.14
N ALA A 173 0.65 -12.98 0.67
CA ALA A 173 -0.16 -12.89 1.87
C ALA A 173 -0.75 -11.49 2.00
N LEU A 174 -1.87 -11.41 2.71
CA LEU A 174 -2.41 -10.15 3.22
C LEU A 174 -1.98 -10.02 4.67
N PHE A 175 -1.24 -8.97 4.99
CA PHE A 175 -0.94 -8.57 6.35
C PHE A 175 -1.96 -7.52 6.75
N ILE A 176 -2.88 -7.88 7.65
CA ILE A 176 -3.92 -6.98 8.13
C ILE A 176 -3.45 -6.38 9.45
N PHE A 177 -3.08 -5.12 9.41
CA PHE A 177 -2.63 -4.38 10.57
C PHE A 177 -3.83 -3.76 11.29
N TYR A 178 -3.99 -4.12 12.56
CA TYR A 178 -4.89 -3.45 13.49
C TYR A 178 -4.02 -2.59 14.43
N LEU A 179 -3.53 -1.46 13.91
CA LEU A 179 -2.49 -0.66 14.57
C LEU A 179 -2.97 -0.11 15.92
N HIS A 180 -4.24 0.29 16.02
CA HIS A 180 -4.88 0.69 17.26
C HIS A 180 -4.82 -0.39 18.37
N ALA A 181 -4.78 -1.67 18.00
CA ALA A 181 -4.74 -2.80 18.93
C ALA A 181 -3.33 -3.38 19.12
N GLY A 182 -2.33 -2.89 18.39
CA GLY A 182 -0.99 -3.47 18.39
C GLY A 182 -0.94 -4.89 17.83
N LEU A 183 -1.75 -5.18 16.79
CA LEU A 183 -1.85 -6.51 16.19
C LEU A 183 -1.60 -6.48 14.68
N VAL A 184 -1.08 -7.58 14.16
CA VAL A 184 -1.05 -7.90 12.74
C VAL A 184 -1.52 -9.33 12.51
N GLU A 185 -2.45 -9.51 11.58
CA GLU A 185 -2.94 -10.82 11.16
C GLU A 185 -2.37 -11.16 9.77
N VAL A 186 -1.75 -12.34 9.65
CA VAL A 186 -1.12 -12.80 8.41
C VAL A 186 -2.01 -13.85 7.76
N LEU A 187 -2.53 -13.53 6.58
CA LEU A 187 -3.42 -14.37 5.79
C LEU A 187 -2.76 -14.79 4.47
N PRO A 188 -2.09 -15.96 4.42
CA PRO A 188 -1.51 -16.48 3.18
C PRO A 188 -2.61 -16.78 2.15
N GLN A 189 -2.40 -16.33 0.92
CA GLN A 189 -3.35 -16.48 -0.18
C GLN A 189 -3.18 -17.86 -0.82
N LYS A 190 -3.89 -18.86 -0.29
CA LYS A 190 -3.78 -20.28 -0.67
C LYS A 190 -4.11 -20.57 -2.14
N TRP A 191 -4.82 -19.64 -2.77
CA TRP A 191 -5.16 -19.71 -4.19
C TRP A 191 -4.09 -19.08 -5.09
N PHE A 192 -3.16 -18.28 -4.55
CA PHE A 192 -2.13 -17.58 -5.32
C PHE A 192 -0.77 -18.28 -5.12
N THR A 193 -0.51 -19.29 -5.94
CA THR A 193 0.72 -20.10 -5.88
C THR A 193 1.53 -19.97 -7.17
N ALA A 194 2.83 -20.26 -7.12
CA ALA A 194 3.69 -20.22 -8.31
C ALA A 194 3.35 -21.31 -9.34
N ALA A 195 2.66 -22.38 -8.92
CA ALA A 195 2.13 -23.41 -9.82
C ALA A 195 0.98 -22.89 -10.69
N GLN A 196 0.19 -21.93 -10.20
CA GLN A 196 -1.01 -21.44 -10.88
C GLN A 196 -0.85 -20.04 -11.49
N TYR A 197 0.06 -19.22 -10.94
CA TYR A 197 0.25 -17.82 -11.33
C TYR A 197 1.70 -17.50 -11.67
N ARG A 198 1.88 -16.53 -12.56
CA ARG A 198 3.19 -15.98 -12.92
C ARG A 198 3.61 -14.95 -11.88
N VAL A 199 4.11 -15.41 -10.74
CA VAL A 199 4.61 -14.55 -9.66
C VAL A 199 5.65 -13.57 -10.23
N GLY A 200 5.45 -12.28 -9.97
CA GLY A 200 6.28 -11.19 -10.50
C GLY A 200 5.75 -10.54 -11.79
N GLN A 201 4.86 -11.21 -12.53
CA GLN A 201 4.04 -10.59 -13.59
C GLN A 201 2.60 -10.38 -13.14
N GLN A 202 2.12 -11.23 -12.23
CA GLN A 202 0.85 -11.13 -11.56
C GLN A 202 1.12 -10.92 -10.07
N TRP A 203 0.33 -10.04 -9.45
CA TRP A 203 0.39 -9.78 -8.01
C TRP A 203 -0.88 -9.08 -7.53
N ILE A 204 -1.16 -9.21 -6.23
CA ILE A 204 -2.27 -8.50 -5.59
C ILE A 204 -1.87 -7.04 -5.40
N THR A 205 -2.54 -6.12 -6.08
CA THR A 205 -2.22 -4.69 -6.06
C THR A 205 -2.89 -3.98 -4.88
N ARG A 206 -4.14 -4.34 -4.63
CA ARG A 206 -5.05 -3.72 -3.67
C ARG A 206 -5.96 -4.75 -3.03
N ALA A 207 -6.30 -4.54 -1.77
CA ALA A 207 -7.30 -5.32 -1.05
C ALA A 207 -7.96 -4.43 0.00
N ALA A 208 -9.26 -4.62 0.20
CA ALA A 208 -10.06 -3.90 1.18
C ALA A 208 -11.16 -4.80 1.72
N ARG A 209 -11.60 -4.52 2.95
CA ARG A 209 -12.74 -5.20 3.55
C ARG A 209 -14.05 -4.57 3.05
N ASP A 210 -14.95 -5.40 2.56
CA ASP A 210 -16.32 -4.98 2.25
C ASP A 210 -17.05 -4.69 3.56
N PRO A 211 -17.55 -3.46 3.79
CA PRO A 211 -18.13 -3.08 5.08
C PRO A 211 -19.42 -3.84 5.40
N GLU A 212 -20.13 -4.37 4.40
CA GLU A 212 -21.35 -5.14 4.62
C GLU A 212 -21.06 -6.61 4.94
N SER A 213 -20.34 -7.32 4.08
CA SER A 213 -20.07 -8.75 4.28
C SER A 213 -18.89 -9.05 5.20
N GLN A 214 -18.07 -8.04 5.51
CA GLN A 214 -16.79 -8.16 6.22
C GLN A 214 -15.74 -9.05 5.51
N ARG A 215 -16.02 -9.48 4.28
CA ARG A 215 -15.10 -10.26 3.45
C ARG A 215 -14.16 -9.36 2.68
N ILE A 216 -13.02 -9.90 2.29
CA ILE A 216 -11.99 -9.15 1.59
C ILE A 216 -12.22 -9.24 0.08
N VAL A 217 -12.30 -8.07 -0.55
CA VAL A 217 -12.26 -7.89 -2.00
C VAL A 217 -10.90 -7.35 -2.40
N GLY A 218 -10.42 -7.73 -3.57
CA GLY A 218 -9.12 -7.26 -4.04
C GLY A 218 -8.97 -7.27 -5.54
N GLU A 219 -7.88 -6.67 -5.98
CA GLU A 219 -7.47 -6.63 -7.37
C GLU A 219 -6.13 -7.35 -7.51
N CYS A 220 -6.05 -8.25 -8.48
CA CYS A 220 -4.83 -8.92 -8.88
C CYS A 220 -4.47 -8.48 -10.29
N PHE A 221 -3.36 -7.75 -10.41
CA PHE A 221 -2.84 -7.33 -11.70
C PHE A 221 -2.58 -8.56 -12.59
N GLY A 222 -3.03 -8.50 -13.83
CA GLY A 222 -2.93 -9.59 -14.79
C GLY A 222 -3.84 -10.79 -14.51
N ALA A 223 -4.81 -10.70 -13.61
CA ALA A 223 -5.79 -11.76 -13.36
C ALA A 223 -7.24 -11.24 -13.23
N GLY A 224 -7.46 -10.16 -12.47
CA GLY A 224 -8.76 -9.51 -12.32
C GLY A 224 -9.13 -9.17 -10.89
N THR A 225 -10.43 -9.06 -10.63
CA THR A 225 -11.01 -8.68 -9.34
C THR A 225 -11.56 -9.90 -8.64
N PHE A 226 -11.21 -10.08 -7.36
CA PHE A 226 -11.54 -11.27 -6.59
C PHE A 226 -12.27 -10.98 -5.28
N LEU A 227 -12.97 -12.00 -4.79
CA LEU A 227 -13.56 -12.08 -3.46
C LEU A 227 -12.98 -13.28 -2.72
N LEU A 228 -12.52 -13.08 -1.48
CA LEU A 228 -12.04 -14.14 -0.61
C LEU A 228 -13.16 -14.75 0.22
N GLU A 229 -13.00 -16.02 0.62
CA GLU A 229 -13.83 -16.68 1.64
C GLU A 229 -13.75 -15.96 2.99
N GLU A 230 -14.59 -16.35 3.95
CA GLU A 230 -14.60 -15.78 5.30
C GLU A 230 -13.25 -15.96 6.02
N ASP A 231 -12.47 -16.99 5.68
CA ASP A 231 -11.14 -17.21 6.22
C ASP A 231 -10.07 -16.24 5.69
N GLY A 232 -10.41 -15.41 4.70
CA GLY A 232 -9.52 -14.44 4.05
C GLY A 232 -8.28 -15.04 3.37
N CYS A 233 -8.23 -16.37 3.19
CA CYS A 233 -7.09 -17.10 2.64
C CYS A 233 -7.42 -17.82 1.33
N ARG A 234 -8.68 -18.20 1.11
CA ARG A 234 -9.14 -18.87 -0.10
C ARG A 234 -9.91 -17.94 -1.02
N LEU A 235 -9.79 -18.18 -2.32
CA LEU A 235 -10.59 -17.52 -3.33
C LEU A 235 -12.01 -18.11 -3.31
N ALA A 236 -13.01 -17.28 -3.11
CA ALA A 236 -14.40 -17.70 -3.24
C ALA A 236 -14.88 -17.58 -4.68
N GLU A 237 -14.66 -16.42 -5.30
CA GLU A 237 -15.00 -16.20 -6.71
C GLU A 237 -14.15 -15.09 -7.34
N TRP A 238 -14.04 -15.14 -8.66
CA TRP A 238 -13.61 -14.00 -9.46
C TRP A 238 -14.86 -13.18 -9.80
N ILE A 239 -14.88 -11.92 -9.36
CA ILE A 239 -15.95 -10.98 -9.68
C ILE A 239 -15.79 -10.54 -11.13
N GLU A 240 -14.55 -10.29 -11.54
CA GLU A 240 -14.17 -9.98 -12.92
C GLU A 240 -12.85 -10.67 -13.24
N ARG A 241 -12.72 -11.24 -14.44
CA ARG A 241 -11.45 -11.75 -14.94
C ARG A 241 -10.94 -10.91 -16.09
N SER A 242 -9.64 -10.63 -16.05
CA SER A 242 -8.93 -10.17 -17.23
C SER A 242 -8.83 -11.34 -18.20
N THR A 243 -9.37 -11.15 -19.42
CA THR A 243 -9.24 -12.11 -20.54
C THR A 243 -7.83 -12.14 -21.09
#